data_AF-B7PQ11-F1
#
_entry.id   AF-B7PQ11-F1
#
_cell.length_a   1.000
_cell.length_b   1.000
_cell.length_c   1.000
_cell.angle_alpha   90.00
_cell.angle_beta   90.00
_cell.angle_gamma   90.00
#
_symmetry.space_group_name_H-M   'P 1'
#
loop_
_entity.id
_entity.type
_entity.pdbx_description
1 polymer ?
#
loop_
_entity_poly.entity_id
_entity_poly.type
_entity_poly.pdbx_seq_one_letter_code
_entity_poly.pdbx_strand_id
1 'polypeptide(L)'
;MKTVTGNIGLHALPSETAVQNVFEAVARELFRNDISWGRIVALYSVSGGLAVDCVKLGHPEYVLALVQALGLFVERDLASWISQQGGWSTLVTRFRKQPKRSIIIDFIFLLGGLLALVLLVYYWLS
;
A
#
# COMPACT_ATOMS: atom_id res chain seq x y z
N MET A 1 -40.68 -28.24 -11.53
CA MET A 1 -40.40 -28.45 -10.10
C MET A 1 -39.09 -27.75 -9.79
N LYS A 2 -39.11 -26.68 -8.99
CA LYS A 2 -37.92 -25.88 -8.64
C LYS A 2 -37.22 -26.51 -7.43
N THR A 3 -35.94 -26.84 -7.57
CA THR A 3 -35.03 -27.19 -6.48
C THR A 3 -33.70 -26.51 -6.86
N VAL A 4 -33.47 -25.23 -6.55
CA VAL A 4 -33.06 -24.70 -5.23
C VAL A 4 -32.14 -25.71 -4.55
N THR A 5 -30.83 -25.63 -4.83
CA THR A 5 -29.71 -25.72 -3.87
C THR A 5 -28.42 -25.97 -4.66
N GLY A 6 -27.79 -24.87 -5.06
CA GLY A 6 -26.43 -24.85 -5.63
C GLY A 6 -25.84 -23.44 -5.73
N ASN A 7 -26.51 -22.45 -5.14
CA ASN A 7 -26.19 -21.02 -5.24
C ASN A 7 -25.34 -20.53 -4.06
N ILE A 8 -24.66 -21.43 -3.35
CA ILE A 8 -23.85 -21.09 -2.18
C ILE A 8 -22.37 -21.05 -2.57
N GLY A 9 -21.90 -19.86 -2.93
CA GLY A 9 -20.55 -19.43 -2.54
C GLY A 9 -19.54 -19.03 -3.61
N LEU A 10 -19.81 -19.16 -4.91
CA LEU A 10 -18.77 -18.93 -5.94
C LEU A 10 -18.96 -17.73 -6.89
N HIS A 11 -19.99 -16.90 -6.68
CA HIS A 11 -20.22 -15.66 -7.47
C HIS A 11 -20.18 -14.36 -6.64
N ALA A 12 -19.66 -14.42 -5.42
CA ALA A 12 -19.67 -13.27 -4.52
C ALA A 12 -18.41 -12.40 -4.64
N LEU A 13 -18.18 -11.82 -5.82
CA LEU A 13 -17.79 -10.40 -5.92
C LEU A 13 -18.74 -9.78 -6.95
N PRO A 14 -19.95 -9.35 -6.50
CA PRO A 14 -21.11 -9.19 -7.37
C PRO A 14 -21.34 -7.71 -7.72
N SER A 15 -21.26 -7.33 -8.99
CA SER A 15 -21.57 -5.97 -9.48
C SER A 15 -20.64 -4.85 -9.00
N GLU A 16 -20.48 -3.85 -9.85
CA GLU A 16 -19.79 -2.58 -9.57
C GLU A 16 -20.20 -1.97 -8.20
N THR A 17 -21.49 -2.10 -7.87
CA THR A 17 -22.07 -1.58 -6.63
C THR A 17 -21.53 -2.27 -5.38
N ALA A 18 -21.19 -3.57 -5.42
CA ALA A 18 -20.63 -4.23 -4.24
C ALA A 18 -19.19 -3.78 -3.96
N VAL A 19 -18.38 -3.57 -5.01
CA VAL A 19 -17.02 -3.06 -4.86
C VAL A 19 -17.04 -1.66 -4.24
N GLN A 20 -17.97 -0.81 -4.68
CA GLN A 20 -18.21 0.50 -4.08
C GLN A 20 -18.68 0.40 -2.63
N ASN A 21 -19.65 -0.47 -2.33
CA ASN A 21 -20.15 -0.67 -0.96
C ASN A 21 -19.07 -1.15 0.01
N VAL A 22 -18.22 -2.09 -0.43
CA VAL A 22 -17.08 -2.59 0.36
C VAL A 22 -16.09 -1.45 0.59
N PHE A 23 -15.75 -0.70 -0.45
CA PHE A 23 -14.88 0.47 -0.32
C PHE A 23 -15.44 1.51 0.68
N GLU A 24 -16.71 1.87 0.56
CA GLU A 24 -17.35 2.83 1.47
C GLU A 24 -17.41 2.33 2.92
N ALA A 25 -17.69 1.04 3.13
CA ALA A 25 -17.67 0.46 4.46
C ALA A 25 -16.28 0.55 5.09
N VAL A 26 -15.25 0.18 4.32
CA VAL A 26 -13.84 0.29 4.73
C VAL A 26 -13.46 1.73 5.03
N ALA A 27 -13.81 2.68 4.14
CA ALA A 27 -13.50 4.09 4.30
C ALA A 27 -14.19 4.67 5.55
N ARG A 28 -15.48 4.40 5.75
CA ARG A 28 -16.22 4.83 6.94
C ARG A 28 -15.57 4.31 8.22
N GLU A 29 -15.17 3.04 8.26
CA GLU A 29 -14.55 2.46 9.45
C GLU A 29 -13.14 3.02 9.70
N LEU A 30 -12.33 3.17 8.65
CA LEU A 30 -10.99 3.76 8.74
C LEU A 30 -11.00 5.19 9.27
N PHE A 31 -11.99 6.00 8.91
CA PHE A 31 -12.06 7.43 9.26
C PHE A 31 -13.11 7.75 10.32
N ARG A 32 -13.70 6.75 10.98
CA ARG A 32 -14.75 6.93 11.99
C ARG A 32 -14.34 7.82 13.17
N ASN A 33 -13.09 7.71 13.62
CA ASN A 33 -12.62 8.40 14.82
C ASN A 33 -11.75 9.62 14.49
N ASP A 34 -10.74 9.44 13.63
CA ASP A 34 -9.78 10.49 13.27
C ASP A 34 -9.18 10.25 11.88
N ILE A 35 -8.73 11.33 11.24
CA ILE A 35 -7.97 11.28 10.00
C ILE A 35 -6.48 11.33 10.31
N SER A 36 -5.70 10.44 9.71
CA SER A 36 -4.23 10.46 9.80
C SER A 36 -3.60 9.99 8.49
N TRP A 37 -2.36 10.42 8.24
CA TRP A 37 -1.61 9.99 7.06
C TRP A 37 -1.48 8.46 6.96
N GLY A 38 -1.34 7.76 8.10
CA GLY A 38 -1.29 6.30 8.11
C GLY A 38 -2.61 5.66 7.66
N ARG A 39 -3.76 6.22 8.06
CA ARG A 39 -5.10 5.76 7.63
C ARG A 39 -5.34 6.04 6.15
N ILE A 40 -4.89 7.19 5.65
CA ILE A 40 -4.93 7.50 4.21
C ILE A 40 -4.13 6.46 3.43
N VAL A 41 -2.89 6.17 3.82
CA VAL A 41 -2.07 5.12 3.16
C VAL A 41 -2.73 3.75 3.23
N ALA A 42 -3.35 3.40 4.37
CA ALA A 42 -4.08 2.14 4.51
C ALA A 42 -5.28 2.06 3.56
N LEU A 43 -6.06 3.14 3.40
CA LEU A 43 -7.17 3.23 2.44
C LEU A 43 -6.68 2.94 1.02
N TYR A 44 -5.63 3.63 0.57
CA TYR A 44 -5.04 3.41 -0.76
C TYR A 44 -4.54 1.98 -0.94
N SER A 45 -4.00 1.36 0.11
CA SER A 45 -3.54 -0.03 0.08
C SER A 45 -4.70 -1.01 -0.07
N VAL A 46 -5.82 -0.79 0.63
CA VAL A 46 -7.04 -1.62 0.50
C VAL A 46 -7.67 -1.44 -0.88
N SER A 47 -7.80 -0.20 -1.37
CA SER A 47 -8.30 0.06 -2.72
C SER A 47 -7.40 -0.57 -3.80
N GLY A 48 -6.08 -0.57 -3.61
CA GLY A 48 -5.15 -1.26 -4.50
C GLY A 48 -5.35 -2.77 -4.51
N GLY A 49 -5.57 -3.38 -3.34
CA GLY A 49 -5.93 -4.79 -3.23
C GLY A 49 -7.23 -5.13 -3.96
N LEU A 50 -8.29 -4.34 -3.70
CA LEU A 50 -9.58 -4.48 -4.37
C LEU A 50 -9.47 -4.32 -5.90
N ALA A 51 -8.66 -3.37 -6.38
CA ALA A 51 -8.41 -3.19 -7.80
C ALA A 51 -7.74 -4.41 -8.44
N VAL A 52 -6.73 -4.98 -7.76
CA VAL A 52 -6.06 -6.20 -8.21
C VAL A 52 -7.03 -7.38 -8.22
N ASP A 53 -7.89 -7.50 -7.21
CA ASP A 53 -8.89 -8.56 -7.13
C ASP A 53 -9.93 -8.43 -8.26
N CYS A 54 -10.38 -7.21 -8.58
CA CYS A 54 -11.28 -6.97 -9.72
C CYS A 54 -10.68 -7.46 -11.05
N VAL A 55 -9.40 -7.17 -11.30
CA VAL A 55 -8.71 -7.65 -12.51
C VAL A 55 -8.56 -9.17 -12.51
N LYS A 56 -8.18 -9.78 -11.38
CA LYS A 56 -8.02 -11.23 -11.25
C LYS A 56 -9.34 -12.00 -11.48
N LEU A 57 -10.46 -11.39 -11.12
CA LEU A 57 -11.80 -11.96 -11.30
C LEU A 57 -12.38 -11.73 -12.69
N GLY A 58 -11.62 -11.10 -13.60
CA GLY A 58 -12.03 -10.86 -14.97
C GLY A 58 -12.92 -9.64 -15.16
N HIS A 59 -12.96 -8.73 -14.18
CA HIS A 59 -13.80 -7.52 -14.20
C HIS A 59 -12.97 -6.23 -14.10
N PRO A 60 -12.10 -5.93 -15.08
CA PRO A 60 -11.30 -4.70 -15.07
C PRO A 60 -12.14 -3.41 -15.11
N GLU A 61 -13.38 -3.47 -15.60
CA GLU A 61 -14.32 -2.35 -15.64
C GLU A 61 -14.65 -1.78 -14.25
N TYR A 62 -14.64 -2.61 -13.21
CA TYR A 62 -14.92 -2.18 -11.84
C TYR A 62 -13.77 -1.40 -11.20
N VAL A 63 -12.55 -1.54 -11.73
CA VAL A 63 -11.39 -0.78 -11.25
C VAL A 63 -11.61 0.72 -11.46
N LEU A 64 -12.16 1.10 -12.61
CA LEU A 64 -12.42 2.51 -12.91
C LEU A 64 -13.43 3.11 -11.93
N ALA A 65 -14.53 2.40 -11.69
CA ALA A 65 -15.56 2.80 -10.75
C ALA A 65 -15.02 2.89 -9.30
N LEU A 66 -14.16 1.95 -8.90
CA LEU A 66 -13.49 1.97 -7.60
C LEU A 66 -12.57 3.18 -7.45
N VAL A 67 -11.76 3.49 -8.47
CA VAL A 67 -10.85 4.65 -8.45
C VAL A 67 -11.65 5.96 -8.41
N GLN A 68 -12.76 6.04 -9.14
CA GLN A 68 -13.67 7.18 -9.08
C GLN A 68 -14.28 7.35 -7.68
N ALA A 69 -14.78 6.27 -7.07
CA ALA A 69 -15.32 6.31 -5.71
C ALA A 69 -14.26 6.73 -4.68
N LEU A 70 -13.02 6.22 -4.81
CA LEU A 70 -11.90 6.64 -3.98
C LEU A 70 -11.58 8.13 -4.18
N GLY A 71 -11.53 8.60 -5.42
CA GLY A 71 -11.27 10.01 -5.75
C GLY A 71 -12.32 10.92 -5.12
N LEU A 72 -13.60 10.59 -5.27
CA LEU A 72 -14.71 11.34 -4.68
C LEU A 72 -14.65 11.35 -3.15
N PHE A 73 -14.33 10.22 -2.51
CA PHE A 73 -14.16 10.16 -1.06
C PHE A 73 -13.00 11.04 -0.58
N VAL A 74 -11.86 11.00 -1.28
CA VAL A 74 -10.69 11.83 -0.96
C VAL A 74 -11.03 13.31 -1.13
N GLU A 75 -11.69 13.68 -2.21
CA GLU A 75 -12.09 15.07 -2.47
C GLU A 75 -13.10 15.59 -1.44
N ARG A 76 -14.12 14.79 -1.12
CA ARG A 76 -15.20 15.20 -0.21
C ARG A 76 -14.76 15.21 1.25
N ASP A 77 -14.12 14.13 1.71
CA ASP A 77 -13.94 13.86 3.14
C ASP A 77 -12.50 14.09 3.61
N LEU A 78 -11.50 13.95 2.72
CA LEU A 78 -10.08 14.06 3.11
C LEU A 78 -9.41 15.35 2.65
N ALA A 79 -9.90 16.03 1.61
CA ALA A 79 -9.21 17.15 0.98
C ALA A 79 -8.99 18.33 1.93
N SER A 80 -9.99 18.66 2.75
CA SER A 80 -9.90 19.72 3.76
C SER A 80 -8.80 19.43 4.78
N TRP A 81 -8.76 18.20 5.29
CA TRP A 81 -7.74 17.75 6.24
C TRP A 81 -6.35 17.73 5.59
N ILE A 82 -6.22 17.17 4.38
CA ILE A 82 -4.95 17.12 3.64
C ILE A 82 -4.40 18.53 3.44
N SER A 83 -5.24 19.48 3.04
CA SER A 83 -4.84 20.88 2.88
C SER A 83 -4.33 21.49 4.19
N GLN A 84 -5.02 21.26 5.31
CA GLN A 84 -4.61 21.72 6.63
C GLN A 84 -3.27 21.12 7.10
N GLN A 85 -2.95 19.90 6.67
CA GLN A 85 -1.71 19.21 7.03
C GLN A 85 -0.51 19.59 6.13
N GLY A 86 -0.63 20.63 5.30
CA GLY A 86 0.43 21.06 4.37
C GLY A 86 0.41 20.34 3.02
N GLY A 87 -0.68 19.63 2.71
CA GLY A 87 -0.88 18.93 1.45
C GLY A 87 -0.17 17.57 1.38
N TRP A 88 -0.22 16.97 0.19
CA TRP A 88 0.39 15.66 -0.07
C TRP A 88 1.92 15.64 0.06
N SER A 89 2.59 16.80 0.04
CA SER A 89 4.04 16.89 0.26
C SER A 89 4.44 16.42 1.66
N THR A 90 3.61 16.67 2.68
CA THR A 90 3.81 16.21 4.06
C THR A 90 3.83 14.68 4.17
N LEU A 91 3.04 13.99 3.34
CA LEU A 91 3.09 12.53 3.25
C LEU A 91 4.49 12.07 2.81
N VAL A 92 5.01 12.65 1.73
CA VAL A 92 6.30 12.27 1.15
C VAL A 92 7.44 12.55 2.13
N THR A 93 7.43 13.70 2.81
CA THR A 93 8.47 14.03 3.79
C THR A 93 8.42 13.12 5.02
N ARG A 94 7.21 12.79 5.51
CA ARG A 94 7.03 11.93 6.69
C ARG A 94 7.38 10.47 6.44
N PHE A 95 7.10 9.94 5.25
CA PHE A 95 7.41 8.56 4.87
C PHE A 95 8.72 8.41 4.10
N ARG A 96 9.47 9.49 3.88
CA ARG A 96 10.84 9.42 3.36
C ARG A 96 11.65 8.56 4.32
N LYS A 97 11.92 7.31 3.92
CA LYS A 97 12.89 6.47 4.61
C LYS A 97 14.21 7.24 4.66
N GLN A 98 14.58 7.73 5.84
CA GLN A 98 15.98 7.98 6.13
C GLN A 98 16.69 6.67 5.81
N PRO A 99 17.64 6.62 4.85
CA PRO A 99 18.53 5.48 4.79
C PRO A 99 19.21 5.43 6.16
N LYS A 100 18.82 4.47 7.01
CA LYS A 100 19.58 4.16 8.22
C LYS A 100 20.90 3.62 7.72
N ARG A 101 21.85 4.52 7.49
CA ARG A 101 23.24 4.19 7.19
C ARG A 101 23.77 3.48 8.44
N SER A 102 23.71 2.15 8.43
CA SER A 102 24.28 1.34 9.49
C SER A 102 25.79 1.44 9.39
N ILE A 103 26.38 2.26 10.26
CA ILE A 103 27.83 2.42 10.45
C ILE A 103 28.53 1.05 10.60
N ILE A 104 27.83 0.07 11.19
CA ILE A 104 28.30 -1.32 11.34
C ILE A 104 28.63 -1.98 9.99
N ILE A 105 27.84 -1.72 8.95
CA ILE A 105 28.06 -2.29 7.61
C ILE A 105 29.35 -1.72 7.02
N ASP A 106 29.58 -0.40 7.17
CA ASP A 106 30.82 0.26 6.72
C ASP A 106 32.05 -0.35 7.42
N PHE A 107 31.97 -0.64 8.73
CA PHE A 107 33.06 -1.30 9.47
C PHE A 107 33.35 -2.73 9.02
N ILE A 108 32.32 -3.53 8.72
CA ILE A 108 32.49 -4.92 8.25
C ILE A 108 33.20 -4.94 6.89
N PHE A 109 32.81 -4.06 5.97
CA PHE A 109 33.48 -3.94 4.67
C PHE A 109 34.94 -3.48 4.81
N LEU A 110 35.23 -2.52 5.69
CA LEU A 110 36.59 -2.08 5.96
C LEU A 110 37.46 -3.19 6.56
N LEU A 111 36.94 -3.90 7.57
CA LEU A 111 37.68 -4.99 8.21
C LEU A 111 37.93 -6.16 7.25
N GLY A 112 36.91 -6.55 6.47
CA GLY A 112 37.03 -7.60 5.46
C GLY A 112 38.01 -7.23 4.35
N GLY A 113 37.95 -5.99 3.84
CA GLY A 113 38.89 -5.48 2.85
C GLY A 113 40.33 -5.44 3.36
N LEU A 114 40.53 -5.00 4.62
CA LEU A 114 41.85 -4.99 5.26
C LEU A 114 42.42 -6.41 5.41
N LEU A 115 41.61 -7.36 5.89
CA LEU A 115 42.01 -8.78 6.01
C LEU A 115 42.40 -9.38 4.66
N ALA A 116 41.61 -9.15 3.61
CA ALA A 116 41.91 -9.64 2.27
C ALA A 116 43.21 -9.06 1.72
N LEU A 117 43.47 -7.77 1.97
CA LEU A 117 44.70 -7.09 1.53
C LEU A 117 45.93 -7.65 2.27
N VAL A 118 45.83 -7.86 3.58
CA VAL A 118 46.90 -8.48 4.38
C VAL A 118 47.22 -9.89 3.87
N LEU A 119 46.20 -10.70 3.59
CA LEU A 119 46.39 -12.04 3.02
C LEU A 119 47.03 -11.98 1.63
N LEU A 120 46.58 -11.10 0.75
CA LEU A 120 47.17 -10.93 -0.59
C LEU A 120 48.64 -10.54 -0.53
N VAL A 121 49.02 -9.61 0.35
CA VAL A 121 50.41 -9.21 0.55
C VAL A 121 51.25 -10.36 1.11
N TYR A 122 50.71 -11.10 2.08
CA TYR A 122 51.38 -12.29 2.62
C TYR A 122 51.65 -13.34 1.53
N TYR A 123 50.64 -13.64 0.70
CA TYR A 123 50.78 -14.58 -0.42
C TYR A 123 51.72 -14.10 -1.52
N TRP A 124 51.88 -12.78 -1.69
CA TRP A 124 52.79 -12.22 -2.69
C TRP A 124 54.26 -12.22 -2.21
N LEU A 125 54.47 -12.21 -0.89
CA LEU A 125 55.80 -12.15 -0.28
C LEU A 125 56.36 -13.53 0.14
N SER A 126 55.53 -14.58 0.11
CA SER A 126 55.92 -15.98 0.39
C SER A 126 56.11 -16.77 -0.89
#